data_AF-A0A7X1HG72-F1
#
_entry.id   AF-A0A7X1HG72-F1
#
_cell.length_a   1.000
_cell.length_b   1.000
_cell.length_c   1.000
_cell.angle_alpha   90.00
_cell.angle_beta   90.00
_cell.angle_gamma   90.00
#
_symmetry.space_group_name_H-M   'P 1'
#
loop_
_entity.id
_entity.type
_entity.pdbx_description
1 polymer ?
#
loop_
_entity_poly.entity_id
_entity_poly.type
_entity_poly.pdbx_seq_one_letter_code
_entity_poly.pdbx_strand_id
1 'polypeptide(L)'
;MKFHDSIIGLLLVAFGGWVLWQAQGFPDMPGQIIGPATFPTLLGCLCSLGGLMLIWEGRKMSPHALLSLHDGWRIGPRITCVAVAILGTLLLAVTFEQVGFPVGGTLLLAALFLSAGLTHPKWIAVSAVFVLTVHLVMTRLLYVPLPSGFVKGLL
;
A
#
# COMPACT_ATOMS: atom_id res chain seq x y z
N MET A 1 -6.25 13.21 14.55
CA MET A 1 -4.85 13.23 15.00
C MET A 1 -3.97 13.22 13.77
N LYS A 2 -3.29 14.33 13.45
CA LYS A 2 -2.09 14.25 12.62
C LYS A 2 -0.94 14.04 13.60
N PHE A 3 -0.28 12.89 13.55
CA PHE A 3 1.03 12.76 14.16
C PHE A 3 1.96 13.74 13.43
N HIS A 4 2.85 14.41 14.16
CA HIS A 4 3.81 15.31 13.53
C HIS A 4 4.54 14.54 12.43
N ASP A 5 4.63 15.11 11.23
CA ASP A 5 5.26 14.45 10.07
C ASP A 5 6.70 14.03 10.39
N SER A 6 7.36 14.73 11.32
CA SER A 6 8.65 14.34 11.90
C SER A 6 8.66 12.99 12.61
N ILE A 7 7.60 12.62 13.34
CA ILE A 7 7.48 11.34 14.04
C ILE A 7 7.27 10.21 13.03
N ILE A 8 6.36 10.42 12.06
CA ILE A 8 6.11 9.47 10.97
C ILE A 8 7.40 9.27 10.17
N GLY A 9 8.09 10.36 9.85
CA GLY A 9 9.37 10.32 9.15
C GLY A 9 10.45 9.58 9.92
N LEU A 10 10.56 9.79 11.24
CA LEU A 10 11.51 9.08 12.09
C LEU A 10 11.23 7.57 12.13
N LEU A 11 9.96 7.17 12.23
CA LEU A 11 9.56 5.77 12.16
C LEU A 11 9.92 5.17 10.80
N LEU A 12 9.68 5.90 9.71
CA LEU A 12 10.02 5.45 8.36
C LEU A 12 11.54 5.27 8.17
N VAL A 13 12.36 6.18 8.69
CA VAL A 13 13.82 6.07 8.67
C VAL A 13 14.29 4.88 9.48
N ALA A 14 13.76 4.69 10.69
CA ALA A 14 14.11 3.55 11.53
C ALA A 14 13.75 2.21 10.85
N PHE A 15 12.56 2.13 10.26
CA PHE A 15 12.11 0.95 9.53
C PHE A 15 12.95 0.70 8.26
N GLY A 16 13.21 1.75 7.47
CA GLY A 16 14.06 1.66 6.28
C GLY A 16 15.48 1.20 6.62
N GLY A 17 16.08 1.75 7.68
CA GLY A 17 17.39 1.32 8.19
C GLY A 17 17.41 -0.14 8.65
N TRP A 18 16.35 -0.60 9.33
CA TRP A 18 16.23 -2.01 9.70
C TRP A 18 16.16 -2.92 8.47
N VAL A 19 15.37 -2.55 7.44
CA VAL A 19 15.30 -3.32 6.19
C VAL A 19 16.67 -3.38 5.51
N LEU A 20 17.42 -2.28 5.47
CA LEU A 20 18.79 -2.25 4.92
C LEU A 20 19.73 -3.17 5.70
N TRP A 21 19.65 -3.15 7.03
CA TRP A 21 20.45 -4.04 7.87
C TRP A 21 20.14 -5.51 7.60
N GLN A 22 18.86 -5.88 7.48
CA GLN A 22 18.49 -7.25 7.13
C GLN A 22 18.90 -7.66 5.71
N ALA A 23 18.90 -6.72 4.77
CA ALA A 23 19.30 -6.99 3.40
C ALA A 23 20.77 -7.43 3.29
N GLN A 24 21.63 -6.99 4.22
CA GLN A 24 23.04 -7.39 4.28
C GLN A 24 23.23 -8.85 4.72
N GLY A 25 22.23 -9.47 5.35
CA GLY A 25 22.28 -10.87 5.77
C GLY A 25 21.97 -11.87 4.66
N PHE A 26 21.59 -11.42 3.46
CA PHE A 26 21.24 -12.34 2.37
C PHE A 26 22.49 -12.88 1.67
N PRO A 27 22.55 -14.20 1.39
CA PRO A 27 23.66 -14.78 0.67
C PRO A 27 23.66 -14.32 -0.79
N ASP A 28 24.85 -14.06 -1.32
CA ASP A 28 25.03 -13.78 -2.74
C ASP A 28 24.72 -15.02 -3.59
N MET A 29 23.97 -14.85 -4.67
CA MET A 29 23.69 -15.92 -5.62
C MET A 29 24.76 -15.93 -6.72
N PRO A 30 25.63 -16.96 -6.79
CA PRO A 30 26.66 -17.04 -7.81
C PRO A 30 26.01 -17.19 -9.20
N GLY A 31 26.40 -16.32 -10.15
CA GLY A 31 25.93 -16.35 -11.54
C GLY A 31 24.77 -15.41 -11.87
N GLN A 32 24.27 -14.60 -10.92
CA GLN A 32 23.21 -13.62 -11.18
C GLN A 32 23.62 -12.21 -10.75
N ILE A 33 23.46 -11.23 -11.66
CA ILE A 33 23.82 -9.82 -11.41
C ILE A 33 22.87 -9.16 -10.38
N ILE A 34 21.62 -9.62 -10.33
CA ILE A 34 20.58 -9.13 -9.43
C ILE A 34 20.39 -10.16 -8.32
N GLY A 35 21.03 -9.88 -7.17
CA GLY A 35 20.94 -10.72 -5.98
C GLY A 35 19.66 -10.47 -5.17
N PRO A 36 19.33 -11.35 -4.20
CA PRO A 36 18.14 -11.26 -3.35
C PRO A 36 18.10 -9.98 -2.49
N ALA A 37 19.25 -9.36 -2.21
CA ALA A 37 19.35 -8.12 -1.44
C ALA A 37 18.95 -6.86 -2.23
N THR A 38 18.89 -6.90 -3.57
CA THR A 38 18.68 -5.71 -4.42
C THR A 38 17.33 -5.02 -4.20
N PHE A 39 16.25 -5.79 -4.12
CA PHE A 39 14.91 -5.24 -3.90
C PHE A 39 14.72 -4.70 -2.46
N PRO A 40 15.08 -5.47 -1.40
CA PRO A 40 15.09 -4.95 -0.03
C PRO A 40 15.94 -3.69 0.15
N THR A 41 17.13 -3.64 -0.47
CA THR A 41 17.99 -2.45 -0.39
C THR A 41 17.34 -1.22 -1.05
N LEU A 42 16.77 -1.37 -2.24
CA LEU A 42 16.08 -0.27 -2.92
C LEU A 42 14.89 0.26 -2.09
N LEU A 43 14.07 -0.64 -1.55
CA LEU A 43 12.94 -0.26 -0.68
C LEU A 43 13.42 0.42 0.61
N GLY A 44 14.44 -0.13 1.27
CA GLY A 44 15.02 0.45 2.48
C GLY A 44 15.54 1.87 2.24
N CYS A 45 16.22 2.10 1.10
CA CYS A 45 16.67 3.42 0.67
C CYS A 45 15.51 4.39 0.43
N LEU A 46 14.50 3.99 -0.34
CA LEU A 46 13.34 4.85 -0.65
C LEU A 46 12.56 5.21 0.62
N CYS A 47 12.31 4.26 1.51
CA CYS A 47 11.66 4.51 2.80
C CYS A 47 12.49 5.47 3.67
N SER A 48 13.81 5.28 3.73
CA SER A 48 14.68 6.15 4.52
C SER A 48 14.72 7.57 3.95
N LEU A 49 14.84 7.72 2.63
CA LEU A 49 14.82 9.01 1.95
C LEU A 49 13.48 9.73 2.15
N GLY A 50 12.36 9.04 1.94
CA GLY A 50 11.02 9.59 2.18
C GLY A 50 10.83 10.01 3.65
N GLY A 51 11.33 9.21 4.59
CA GLY A 51 11.29 9.54 6.01
C GLY A 51 12.11 10.79 6.36
N LEU A 52 13.31 10.93 5.80
CA LEU A 52 14.13 12.13 5.96
C LEU A 52 13.46 13.39 5.38
N MET A 53 12.81 13.27 4.22
CA MET A 53 12.04 14.37 3.63
C MET A 53 10.89 14.80 4.55
N LEU A 54 10.13 13.85 5.12
CA LEU A 54 9.07 14.14 6.09
C LEU A 54 9.58 14.83 7.36
N ILE A 55 10.74 14.41 7.88
CA ILE A 55 11.39 15.08 9.02
C ILE A 55 11.78 16.50 8.66
N TRP A 56 12.32 16.72 7.45
CA TRP A 56 12.74 18.05 7.02
C TRP A 56 11.54 19.00 6.87
N GLU A 57 10.45 18.52 6.27
CA GLU A 57 9.22 19.27 6.10
C GLU A 57 8.53 19.54 7.44
N GLY A 58 8.46 18.53 8.31
CA GLY A 58 7.92 18.64 9.67
C GLY A 58 8.70 19.60 10.57
N ARG A 59 9.99 19.82 10.33
CA ARG A 59 10.82 20.84 11.02
C ARG A 59 10.62 22.25 10.48
N LYS A 60 10.28 22.42 9.20
CA LYS A 60 9.99 23.74 8.60
C LYS A 60 8.63 24.29 9.05
N MET A 61 7.68 23.40 9.34
CA MET A 61 6.31 23.75 9.71
C MET A 61 6.13 23.94 11.23
N SER A 62 6.74 25.01 11.77
CA SER A 62 6.51 25.61 13.11
C SER A 62 6.78 24.74 14.38
N PRO A 63 7.26 25.31 15.51
CA PRO A 63 7.56 24.58 16.76
C PRO A 63 6.33 24.32 17.65
N HIS A 64 5.12 24.68 17.22
CA HIS A 64 3.94 24.65 18.10
C HIS A 64 3.07 23.40 17.86
N ALA A 65 3.04 22.57 18.90
CA ALA A 65 2.21 21.40 19.14
C ALA A 65 2.57 20.12 18.38
N LEU A 66 3.27 19.21 19.09
CA LEU A 66 3.51 17.80 18.72
C LEU A 66 2.22 17.01 18.42
N LEU A 67 1.06 17.54 18.82
CA LEU A 67 -0.27 17.11 18.42
C LEU A 67 -1.12 18.32 18.08
N SER A 68 -1.44 18.53 16.80
CA SER A 68 -2.60 19.37 16.43
C SER A 68 -3.84 18.48 16.34
N LEU A 69 -4.76 18.68 17.28
CA LEU A 69 -6.10 18.13 17.20
C LEU A 69 -6.85 18.97 16.16
N HIS A 70 -7.09 18.41 14.99
CA HIS A 70 -7.97 19.01 14.01
C HIS A 70 -9.42 18.82 14.46
N ASP A 71 -10.15 19.91 14.72
CA ASP A 71 -11.57 19.92 15.13
C ASP A 71 -12.52 19.32 14.09
N GLY A 72 -12.06 19.07 12.86
CA GLY A 72 -12.81 18.43 11.78
C GLY A 72 -12.97 16.91 11.88
N TRP A 73 -12.69 16.30 13.04
CA TRP A 73 -12.82 14.86 13.26
C TRP A 73 -14.30 14.46 13.45
N ARG A 74 -15.14 14.66 12.43
CA ARG A 74 -16.47 14.06 12.36
C ARG A 74 -16.33 12.60 11.90
N ILE A 75 -16.46 11.71 12.87
CA ILE A 75 -15.97 10.32 12.93
C ILE A 75 -16.80 9.28 12.14
N GLY A 76 -17.94 9.66 11.54
CA GLY A 76 -18.85 8.68 10.88
C GLY A 76 -18.25 7.88 9.70
N PRO A 77 -17.90 8.53 8.57
CA PRO A 77 -17.53 7.82 7.34
C PRO A 77 -16.08 7.27 7.33
N ARG A 78 -15.26 7.62 8.31
CA ARG A 78 -13.87 7.11 8.40
C ARG A 78 -13.76 5.76 9.09
N ILE A 79 -14.61 5.47 10.08
CA ILE A 79 -14.61 4.16 10.75
C ILE A 79 -15.05 3.08 9.77
N THR A 80 -16.06 3.36 8.95
CA THR A 80 -16.51 2.44 7.90
C THR A 80 -15.39 2.19 6.88
N CYS A 81 -14.65 3.22 6.47
CA CYS A 81 -13.53 3.06 5.55
C CYS A 81 -12.39 2.22 6.17
N VAL A 82 -12.04 2.45 7.43
CA VAL A 82 -11.05 1.63 8.15
C VAL A 82 -11.54 0.19 8.32
N ALA A 83 -12.81 -0.01 8.67
CA ALA A 83 -13.40 -1.33 8.81
C ALA A 83 -13.43 -2.09 7.48
N VAL A 84 -13.81 -1.43 6.38
CA VAL A 84 -13.78 -2.01 5.03
C VAL A 84 -12.35 -2.33 4.60
N ALA A 85 -11.39 -1.46 4.90
CA ALA A 85 -9.98 -1.73 4.59
C ALA A 85 -9.47 -2.98 5.32
N ILE A 86 -9.73 -3.09 6.63
CA ILE A 86 -9.23 -4.20 7.44
C ILE A 86 -10.02 -5.48 7.13
N LEU A 87 -11.34 -5.46 7.32
CA LEU A 87 -12.19 -6.64 7.16
C LEU A 87 -12.26 -7.09 5.71
N GLY A 88 -12.35 -6.15 4.76
CA GLY A 88 -12.37 -6.46 3.34
C GLY A 88 -11.06 -7.08 2.86
N THR A 89 -9.92 -6.60 3.34
CA THR A 89 -8.61 -7.22 3.03
C THR A 89 -8.49 -8.60 3.65
N LEU A 90 -8.91 -8.78 4.91
CA LEU A 90 -8.90 -10.09 5.57
C LEU A 90 -9.80 -11.10 4.85
N LEU A 91 -11.02 -10.69 4.49
CA LEU A 91 -11.96 -11.52 3.74
C LEU A 91 -11.38 -11.89 2.38
N LEU A 92 -10.81 -10.91 1.67
CA LEU A 92 -10.17 -11.16 0.38
C LEU A 92 -8.99 -12.11 0.51
N ALA A 93 -8.19 -12.00 1.57
CA ALA A 93 -7.06 -12.91 1.82
C ALA A 93 -7.52 -14.36 2.01
N VAL A 94 -8.61 -14.60 2.76
CA VAL A 94 -9.18 -15.94 2.96
C VAL A 94 -9.81 -16.49 1.68
N THR A 95 -10.46 -15.63 0.88
CA THR A 95 -11.18 -16.02 -0.33
C THR A 95 -10.35 -15.85 -1.62
N PHE A 96 -9.05 -15.54 -1.48
CA PHE A 96 -8.21 -15.05 -2.57
C PHE A 96 -8.10 -16.05 -3.72
N GLU A 97 -7.95 -17.33 -3.41
CA GLU A 97 -7.82 -18.39 -4.41
C GLU A 97 -9.12 -18.63 -5.20
N GLN A 98 -10.28 -18.39 -4.57
CA GLN A 98 -11.59 -18.60 -5.18
C GLN A 98 -12.01 -17.39 -6.02
N VAL A 99 -11.92 -16.19 -5.44
CA VAL A 99 -12.41 -14.95 -6.07
C VAL A 99 -11.41 -14.44 -7.11
N GLY A 100 -10.12 -14.60 -6.86
CA GLY A 100 -9.06 -14.10 -7.71
C GLY A 100 -8.83 -12.61 -7.59
N PHE A 101 -7.67 -12.16 -8.07
CA PHE A 101 -7.23 -10.78 -8.01
C PHE A 101 -8.13 -9.80 -8.79
N PRO A 102 -8.58 -10.09 -10.03
CA PRO A 102 -9.36 -9.12 -10.81
C PRO A 102 -10.71 -8.80 -10.18
N VAL A 103 -11.45 -9.80 -9.69
CA VAL A 103 -12.78 -9.59 -9.10
C VAL A 103 -12.64 -9.11 -7.65
N GLY A 104 -11.77 -9.74 -6.87
CA GLY A 104 -11.59 -9.40 -5.46
C GLY A 104 -11.00 -8.01 -5.26
N GLY A 105 -10.00 -7.65 -6.06
CA GLY A 105 -9.37 -6.33 -6.00
C GLY A 105 -10.32 -5.21 -6.43
N THR A 106 -11.15 -5.44 -7.46
CA THR A 106 -12.13 -4.43 -7.91
C THR A 106 -13.23 -4.20 -6.90
N LEU A 107 -13.76 -5.27 -6.29
CA LEU A 107 -14.75 -5.19 -5.23
C LEU A 107 -14.22 -4.47 -4.00
N LEU A 108 -13.02 -4.84 -3.53
CA LEU A 108 -12.39 -4.20 -2.36
C LEU A 108 -12.13 -2.72 -2.61
N LEU A 109 -11.58 -2.36 -3.77
CA LEU A 109 -11.27 -0.98 -4.12
C LEU A 109 -12.56 -0.15 -4.33
N ALA A 110 -13.58 -0.73 -4.95
CA ALA A 110 -14.89 -0.10 -5.08
C ALA A 110 -15.56 0.12 -3.71
N ALA A 111 -15.50 -0.87 -2.80
CA ALA A 111 -16.03 -0.76 -1.45
C ALA A 111 -15.31 0.35 -0.65
N LEU A 112 -13.99 0.50 -0.84
CA LEU A 112 -13.23 1.60 -0.26
C LEU A 112 -13.69 2.96 -0.79
N PHE A 113 -13.86 3.12 -2.10
CA PHE A 113 -14.39 4.36 -2.67
C PHE A 113 -15.80 4.68 -2.15
N LEU A 114 -16.68 3.67 -2.06
CA LEU A 114 -18.03 3.84 -1.54
C LEU A 114 -18.00 4.26 -0.05
N SER A 115 -17.15 3.61 0.75
CA SER A 115 -16.99 3.92 2.18
C SER A 115 -16.38 5.31 2.42
N ALA A 116 -15.60 5.81 1.47
CA ALA A 116 -15.06 7.17 1.47
C ALA A 116 -16.09 8.23 1.01
N GLY A 117 -17.31 7.82 0.64
CA GLY A 117 -18.38 8.72 0.17
C GLY A 117 -18.35 9.00 -1.34
N LEU A 118 -17.47 8.35 -2.10
CA LEU A 118 -17.37 8.47 -3.55
C LEU A 118 -18.37 7.50 -4.22
N THR A 119 -19.65 7.85 -4.17
CA THR A 119 -20.76 6.99 -4.65
C THR A 119 -21.00 7.06 -6.16
N HIS A 120 -20.23 7.89 -6.88
CA HIS A 120 -20.41 8.05 -8.32
C HIS A 120 -19.96 6.79 -9.08
N PRO A 121 -20.71 6.32 -10.10
CA PRO A 121 -20.42 5.07 -10.82
C PRO A 121 -19.07 5.13 -11.56
N LYS A 122 -18.57 6.33 -11.85
CA LYS A 122 -17.23 6.56 -12.39
C LYS A 122 -16.14 5.91 -11.54
N TRP A 123 -16.29 5.88 -10.21
CA TRP A 123 -15.28 5.31 -9.31
C TRP A 123 -15.22 3.79 -9.35
N ILE A 124 -16.33 3.13 -9.66
CA ILE A 124 -16.38 1.68 -9.90
C ILE A 124 -15.70 1.36 -11.24
N ALA A 125 -15.91 2.17 -12.27
CA ALA A 125 -15.20 2.00 -13.53
C ALA A 125 -13.68 2.22 -13.37
N VAL A 126 -13.29 3.25 -12.60
CA VAL A 126 -11.88 3.52 -12.29
C VAL A 126 -11.25 2.37 -11.51
N SER A 127 -11.93 1.80 -10.51
CA SER A 127 -11.39 0.65 -9.78
C SER A 127 -11.21 -0.57 -10.68
N ALA A 128 -12.19 -0.84 -11.56
CA ALA A 128 -12.12 -1.90 -12.56
C ALA A 128 -10.91 -1.76 -13.49
N VAL A 129 -10.77 -0.58 -14.13
CA VAL A 129 -9.68 -0.30 -15.06
C VAL A 129 -8.32 -0.40 -14.36
N PHE A 130 -8.21 0.18 -13.16
CA PHE A 130 -6.95 0.17 -12.41
C PHE A 130 -6.51 -1.25 -12.04
N VAL A 131 -7.41 -2.06 -11.46
CA VAL A 131 -7.09 -3.43 -11.05
C VAL A 131 -6.77 -4.32 -12.26
N LEU A 132 -7.51 -4.18 -13.37
CA LEU A 132 -7.20 -4.89 -14.61
C LEU A 132 -5.83 -4.49 -15.17
N THR A 133 -5.50 -3.19 -15.14
CA THR A 133 -4.18 -2.70 -15.55
C THR A 133 -3.08 -3.33 -14.71
N VAL A 134 -3.23 -3.33 -13.39
CA VAL A 134 -2.27 -3.99 -12.48
C VAL A 134 -2.18 -5.49 -12.78
N HIS A 135 -3.31 -6.17 -12.98
CA HIS A 135 -3.32 -7.59 -13.31
C HIS A 135 -2.57 -7.88 -14.61
N LEU A 136 -2.77 -7.07 -15.65
CA LEU A 136 -2.08 -7.20 -16.93
C LEU A 136 -0.58 -6.90 -16.80
N VAL A 137 -0.20 -5.87 -16.06
CA VAL A 137 1.22 -5.56 -15.81
C VAL A 137 1.88 -6.74 -15.08
N MET A 138 1.25 -7.27 -14.04
CA MET A 138 1.81 -8.39 -13.28
C MET A 138 1.92 -9.67 -14.12
N THR A 139 0.89 -10.00 -14.89
CA THR A 139 0.85 -11.25 -15.69
C THR A 139 1.65 -11.16 -16.98
N ARG A 140 1.63 -10.03 -17.69
CA ARG A 140 2.24 -9.85 -19.01
C ARG A 140 3.62 -9.20 -18.99
N LEU A 141 3.86 -8.25 -18.08
CA LEU A 141 5.14 -7.54 -18.00
C LEU A 141 6.09 -8.22 -17.02
N LEU A 142 5.60 -8.55 -15.82
CA LEU A 142 6.40 -9.11 -14.73
C LEU A 142 6.36 -10.64 -14.65
N TYR A 143 5.49 -11.29 -15.43
CA TYR A 143 5.31 -12.74 -15.46
C TYR A 143 5.03 -13.38 -14.09
N VAL A 144 4.40 -12.63 -13.19
CA VAL A 144 3.95 -13.13 -11.88
C VAL A 144 2.51 -13.63 -12.00
N PRO A 145 2.25 -14.94 -11.81
CA PRO A 145 0.91 -15.50 -11.93
C PRO A 145 0.06 -15.04 -10.74
N LEU A 146 -0.93 -14.18 -11.02
CA LEU A 146 -1.97 -13.84 -10.06
C LEU A 146 -3.14 -14.82 -10.20
N PRO A 147 -3.75 -15.28 -9.10
CA PRO A 147 -4.94 -16.12 -9.18
C PRO A 147 -6.05 -15.37 -9.92
N SER A 148 -6.50 -15.91 -11.05
CA SER A 148 -7.65 -15.38 -11.79
C SER A 148 -8.99 -15.77 -11.16
N GLY A 149 -8.99 -16.71 -10.21
CA GLY A 149 -10.18 -17.14 -9.46
C GLY A 149 -11.29 -17.62 -10.39
N PHE A 150 -12.51 -17.13 -10.20
CA PHE A 150 -13.66 -17.40 -11.07
C PHE A 150 -13.46 -17.06 -12.55
N VAL A 151 -12.50 -16.18 -12.88
CA VAL A 151 -12.23 -15.75 -14.26
C VAL A 151 -11.24 -16.69 -14.97
N LYS A 152 -10.86 -17.81 -14.35
CA LYS A 152 -9.92 -18.80 -14.92
C LYS A 152 -10.40 -19.42 -16.25
N GLY A 153 -11.67 -19.21 -16.64
CA GLY A 153 -12.23 -19.63 -17.92
C GLY A 153 -12.48 -18.53 -18.97
N LEU A 154 -12.22 -17.25 -18.65
CA LEU A 154 -12.56 -16.10 -19.50
C LEU A 154 -11.34 -15.26 -19.96
N LEU A 155 -10.14 -15.56 -19.43
CA LEU A 155 -8.89 -14.83 -19.68
C LEU A 155 -7.76 -15.76 -20.11
#